data_AF-A0A971J5I1-F1
#
_entry.id   AF-A0A971J5I1-F1
#
_cell.length_a   1.000
_cell.length_b   1.000
_cell.length_c   1.000
_cell.angle_alpha   90.00
_cell.angle_beta   90.00
_cell.angle_gamma   90.00
#
_symmetry.space_group_name_H-M   'P 1'
#
loop_
_entity.id
_entity.type
_entity.pdbx_description
1 polymer ?
#
loop_
_entity_poly.entity_id
_entity_poly.type
_entity_poly.pdbx_seq_one_letter_code
_entity_poly.pdbx_strand_id
1 'polypeptide(L)'
;MRKAKDSTEQNPSSSGKTWLLSPLGLSPGLLYSALVLVKPQALVVVTSGDGKARLEEIIEKSGYQGEKLVLTVDDAFICFDQGGAIAGQVIEASGPDDTWVINLTGGTTGLQYIIQRTGDQLRSQGHKVRYVAMVDRRPVLEQKENPYMVGELVYVE
;
A
#
# COMPACT_ATOMS: atom_id res chain seq x y z
N MET A 1 33.87 -47.68 9.68
CA MET A 1 32.97 -47.60 8.51
C MET A 1 31.93 -46.51 8.75
N ARG A 2 31.86 -45.56 7.80
CA ARG A 2 30.75 -44.68 7.40
C ARG A 2 30.05 -43.73 8.41
N LYS A 3 30.15 -42.44 8.03
CA LYS A 3 29.39 -41.25 8.44
C LYS A 3 27.89 -41.36 8.15
N ALA A 4 27.09 -40.61 8.91
CA ALA A 4 26.03 -39.70 8.45
C ALA A 4 25.79 -38.74 9.65
N LYS A 5 26.17 -37.46 9.70
CA LYS A 5 26.04 -36.30 8.80
C LYS A 5 24.62 -36.02 8.33
N ASP A 6 24.04 -35.02 8.98
CA ASP A 6 23.14 -33.98 8.50
C ASP A 6 22.12 -34.34 7.41
N SER A 7 20.87 -34.15 7.78
CA SER A 7 19.92 -33.46 6.90
C SER A 7 18.97 -32.65 7.79
N THR A 8 19.44 -31.47 8.21
CA THR A 8 18.55 -30.35 8.50
C THR A 8 17.81 -30.04 7.22
N GLU A 9 16.51 -30.35 7.18
CA GLU A 9 15.60 -29.79 6.18
C GLU A 9 15.55 -28.28 6.42
N GLN A 10 16.42 -27.56 5.73
CA GLN A 10 16.19 -26.13 5.47
C GLN A 10 14.98 -26.06 4.55
N ASN A 11 13.83 -25.70 5.11
CA ASN A 11 12.68 -25.26 4.33
C ASN A 11 13.09 -24.05 3.49
N PRO A 12 13.08 -24.11 2.15
CA PRO A 12 13.28 -22.94 1.33
C PRO A 12 11.90 -22.35 1.00
N SER A 13 11.36 -21.49 1.86
CA SER A 13 10.14 -20.75 1.50
C SER A 13 9.97 -19.43 2.26
N SER A 14 10.78 -18.42 1.93
CA SER A 14 10.34 -17.04 2.11
C SER A 14 10.55 -16.27 0.80
N SER A 15 9.77 -16.61 -0.22
CA SER A 15 9.52 -15.63 -1.28
C SER A 15 8.79 -14.46 -0.62
N GLY A 16 9.48 -13.35 -0.37
CA GLY A 16 8.90 -12.17 0.28
C GLY A 16 7.60 -11.72 -0.40
N LYS A 17 6.74 -11.06 0.38
CA LYS A 17 5.41 -10.66 -0.08
C LYS A 17 5.48 -9.35 -0.86
N THR A 18 4.57 -9.19 -1.83
CA THR A 18 4.34 -7.88 -2.45
C THR A 18 3.30 -7.10 -1.64
N TRP A 19 3.75 -6.02 -1.01
CA TRP A 19 2.92 -5.07 -0.28
C TRP A 19 2.54 -3.89 -1.15
N LEU A 20 1.30 -3.41 -1.01
CA LEU A 20 0.87 -2.11 -1.50
C LEU A 20 0.70 -1.17 -0.31
N LEU A 21 1.42 -0.06 -0.29
CA LEU A 21 1.17 1.06 0.60
C LEU A 21 0.43 2.14 -0.19
N SER A 22 -0.78 2.50 0.23
CA SER A 22 -1.60 3.49 -0.49
C SER A 22 -2.33 4.43 0.47
N PRO A 23 -2.45 5.72 0.13
CA PRO A 23 -3.41 6.59 0.80
C PRO A 23 -4.82 6.20 0.39
N LEU A 24 -5.80 6.51 1.24
CA LEU A 24 -7.22 6.52 0.89
C LEU A 24 -7.85 7.84 1.32
N GLY A 25 -8.43 8.54 0.34
CA GLY A 25 -9.27 9.71 0.57
C GLY A 25 -10.74 9.38 0.42
N LEU A 26 -11.55 10.40 0.10
CA LEU A 26 -12.99 10.23 -0.12
C LEU A 26 -13.32 9.59 -1.49
N SER A 27 -12.43 9.68 -2.47
CA SER A 27 -12.60 9.07 -3.78
C SER A 27 -11.99 7.65 -3.80
N PRO A 28 -12.79 6.59 -4.07
CA PRO A 28 -12.30 5.22 -3.97
C PRO A 28 -11.47 4.74 -5.17
N GLY A 29 -11.60 5.40 -6.33
CA GLY A 29 -11.13 4.86 -7.61
C GLY A 29 -9.63 4.61 -7.73
N LEU A 30 -8.79 5.42 -7.07
CA LEU A 30 -7.33 5.24 -7.16
C LEU A 30 -6.86 4.03 -6.32
N LEU A 31 -7.41 3.81 -5.12
CA LEU A 31 -7.10 2.59 -4.36
C LEU A 31 -7.64 1.35 -5.08
N TYR A 32 -8.86 1.43 -5.63
CA TYR A 32 -9.42 0.36 -6.46
C TYR A 32 -8.48 0.01 -7.63
N SER A 33 -8.03 1.00 -8.38
CA SER A 33 -7.09 0.81 -9.50
C SER A 33 -5.77 0.21 -9.04
N ALA A 34 -5.21 0.70 -7.93
CA ALA A 34 -3.97 0.17 -7.37
C ALA A 34 -4.10 -1.31 -7.01
N LEU A 35 -5.20 -1.73 -6.38
CA LEU A 35 -5.45 -3.13 -6.04
C LEU A 35 -5.54 -4.02 -7.28
N VAL A 36 -6.27 -3.59 -8.30
CA VAL A 36 -6.49 -4.36 -9.54
C VAL A 36 -5.21 -4.48 -10.38
N LEU A 37 -4.42 -3.41 -10.46
CA LEU A 37 -3.22 -3.35 -11.30
C LEU A 37 -1.99 -3.96 -10.61
N VAL A 38 -1.79 -3.69 -9.32
CA VAL A 38 -0.64 -4.20 -8.56
C VAL A 38 -0.83 -5.65 -8.13
N LYS A 39 -2.09 -6.05 -7.86
CA LYS A 39 -2.43 -7.38 -7.30
C LYS A 39 -1.55 -7.76 -6.10
N PRO A 40 -1.50 -6.90 -5.07
CA PRO A 40 -0.61 -7.14 -3.93
C PRO A 40 -1.08 -8.37 -3.14
N GLN A 41 -0.17 -8.98 -2.39
CA GLN A 41 -0.49 -10.02 -1.42
C GLN A 41 -0.90 -9.42 -0.07
N ALA A 42 -0.46 -8.20 0.20
CA ALA A 42 -0.65 -7.49 1.45
C ALA A 42 -0.89 -6.00 1.20
N LEU A 43 -1.74 -5.37 2.00
CA LEU A 43 -2.17 -3.99 1.82
C LEU A 43 -1.96 -3.21 3.12
N VAL A 44 -1.31 -2.05 3.01
CA VAL A 44 -1.37 -0.99 4.02
C VAL A 44 -2.16 0.19 3.44
N VAL A 45 -3.21 0.59 4.15
CA VAL A 45 -3.97 1.82 3.84
C VAL A 45 -3.73 2.85 4.93
N VAL A 46 -3.32 4.06 4.53
CA VAL A 46 -3.29 5.24 5.41
C VAL A 46 -4.45 6.16 5.06
N THR A 47 -5.32 6.47 6.02
CA THR A 47 -6.59 7.17 5.77
C THR A 47 -7.06 7.98 6.98
N SER A 48 -8.03 8.88 6.81
CA SER A 48 -8.84 9.39 7.93
C SER A 48 -9.98 8.43 8.30
N GLY A 49 -10.71 8.73 9.38
CA GLY A 49 -11.94 8.03 9.75
C GLY A 49 -12.98 8.00 8.62
N ASP A 50 -13.19 9.12 7.93
CA ASP A 50 -14.14 9.21 6.81
C ASP A 50 -13.74 8.34 5.62
N GLY A 51 -12.44 8.29 5.29
CA GLY A 51 -11.95 7.44 4.21
C GLY A 51 -12.05 5.95 4.57
N LYS A 52 -11.84 5.59 5.85
CA LYS A 52 -11.95 4.20 6.32
C LYS A 52 -13.33 3.59 6.05
N ALA A 53 -14.40 4.37 6.17
CA ALA A 53 -15.77 3.93 5.90
C ALA A 53 -15.99 3.43 4.46
N ARG A 54 -15.12 3.83 3.51
CA ARG A 54 -15.19 3.42 2.10
C ARG A 54 -14.37 2.17 1.78
N LEU A 55 -13.50 1.75 2.70
CA LEU A 55 -12.53 0.70 2.42
C LEU A 55 -13.21 -0.65 2.11
N GLU A 56 -14.23 -1.03 2.88
CA GLU A 56 -14.89 -2.33 2.71
C GLU A 56 -15.48 -2.50 1.30
N GLU A 57 -16.18 -1.49 0.80
CA GLU A 57 -16.72 -1.49 -0.57
C GLU A 57 -15.60 -1.59 -1.62
N ILE A 58 -14.48 -0.88 -1.43
CA ILE A 58 -13.32 -0.96 -2.35
C ILE A 58 -12.75 -2.38 -2.38
N ILE A 59 -12.59 -3.02 -1.21
CA ILE A 59 -12.08 -4.39 -1.10
C ILE A 59 -13.02 -5.36 -1.82
N GLU A 60 -14.33 -5.25 -1.59
CA GLU A 60 -15.33 -6.08 -2.26
C GLU A 60 -15.27 -5.91 -3.78
N LYS A 61 -15.32 -4.67 -4.27
CA LYS A 61 -15.34 -4.38 -5.72
C LYS A 61 -14.04 -4.77 -6.42
N SER A 62 -12.91 -4.68 -5.75
CA SER A 62 -11.60 -5.09 -6.30
C SER A 62 -11.36 -6.60 -6.24
N GLY A 63 -12.15 -7.34 -5.46
CA GLY A 63 -11.94 -8.77 -5.22
C GLY A 63 -10.67 -9.07 -4.41
N TYR A 64 -10.17 -8.09 -3.65
CA TYR A 64 -8.95 -8.26 -2.86
C TYR A 64 -9.18 -9.20 -1.66
N GLN A 65 -8.31 -10.19 -1.49
CA GLN A 65 -8.40 -11.22 -0.44
C GLN A 65 -7.15 -11.32 0.45
N GLY A 66 -6.17 -10.43 0.26
CA GLY A 66 -4.92 -10.45 1.01
C GLY A 66 -5.04 -9.88 2.42
N GLU A 67 -3.92 -9.91 3.14
CA GLU A 67 -3.83 -9.31 4.48
C GLU A 67 -3.89 -7.78 4.40
N LYS A 68 -4.57 -7.14 5.36
CA LYS A 68 -4.71 -5.69 5.38
C LYS A 68 -4.36 -5.08 6.73
N LEU A 69 -3.60 -4.00 6.70
CA LEU A 69 -3.33 -3.11 7.82
C LEU A 69 -3.93 -1.74 7.49
N VAL A 70 -4.79 -1.23 8.37
CA VAL A 70 -5.46 0.06 8.17
C VAL A 70 -5.00 1.00 9.27
N LEU A 71 -4.26 2.03 8.87
CA LEU A 71 -3.70 3.03 9.75
C LEU A 71 -4.48 4.34 9.59
N THR A 72 -4.99 4.87 10.69
CA THR A 72 -5.82 6.07 10.68
C THR A 72 -5.06 7.29 11.20
N VAL A 73 -5.26 8.43 10.54
CA VAL A 73 -4.87 9.75 11.04
C VAL A 73 -6.11 10.52 11.51
N ASP A 74 -5.93 11.44 12.45
CA ASP A 74 -7.04 12.23 13.00
C ASP A 74 -7.57 13.26 11.99
N ASP A 75 -6.66 14.04 11.39
CA ASP A 75 -6.99 15.03 10.36
C ASP A 75 -6.11 14.85 9.11
N ALA A 76 -6.73 14.37 8.03
CA ALA A 76 -6.03 14.14 6.77
C ALA A 76 -5.41 15.41 6.16
N PHE A 77 -5.88 16.61 6.50
CA PHE A 77 -5.36 17.86 5.94
C PHE A 77 -4.09 18.35 6.63
N ILE A 78 -3.84 17.98 7.88
CA ILE A 78 -2.71 18.48 8.69
C ILE A 78 -1.86 17.40 9.37
N CYS A 79 -2.07 16.12 9.08
CA CYS A 79 -1.36 14.96 9.67
C CYS A 79 0.15 14.82 9.39
N PHE A 80 0.85 15.87 8.94
CA PHE A 80 2.25 15.81 8.52
C PHE A 80 3.22 15.35 9.63
N ASP A 81 2.86 15.55 10.90
CA ASP A 81 3.60 15.15 12.09
C ASP A 81 3.49 13.66 12.41
N GLN A 82 2.47 12.98 11.87
CA GLN A 82 2.18 11.57 12.18
C GLN A 82 3.01 10.58 11.34
N GLY A 83 3.76 11.07 10.35
CA GLY A 83 4.48 10.22 9.40
C GLY A 83 5.49 9.26 10.04
N GLY A 84 6.16 9.67 11.12
CA GLY A 84 7.11 8.79 11.82
C GLY A 84 6.44 7.62 12.54
N ALA A 85 5.31 7.86 13.20
CA ALA A 85 4.54 6.83 13.90
C ALA A 85 3.90 5.83 12.93
N ILE A 86 3.41 6.32 11.79
CA ILE A 86 2.88 5.47 10.71
C ILE A 86 3.99 4.62 10.10
N ALA A 87 5.13 5.22 9.76
CA ALA A 87 6.25 4.48 9.18
C ALA A 87 6.77 3.38 10.12
N GLY A 88 6.85 3.66 11.43
CA GLY A 88 7.23 2.66 12.43
C GLY A 88 6.35 1.41 12.41
N GLN A 89 5.03 1.58 12.37
CA GLN A 89 4.07 0.47 12.30
C GLN A 89 4.19 -0.32 10.99
N VAL A 90 4.43 0.36 9.87
CA VAL A 90 4.62 -0.30 8.56
C VAL A 90 5.90 -1.14 8.55
N ILE A 91 6.98 -0.61 9.12
CA ILE A 91 8.27 -1.29 9.21
C ILE A 91 8.19 -2.50 10.16
N GLU A 92 7.50 -2.37 11.29
CA GLU A 92 7.30 -3.49 12.22
C GLU A 92 6.54 -4.65 11.58
N ALA A 93 5.60 -4.36 10.68
CA ALA A 93 4.86 -5.36 9.92
C ALA A 93 5.65 -5.97 8.74
N SER A 94 6.80 -5.40 8.38
CA SER A 94 7.54 -5.76 7.16
C SER A 94 8.51 -6.92 7.35
N GLY A 95 8.57 -7.82 6.37
CA GLY A 95 9.59 -8.85 6.27
C GLY A 95 10.83 -8.37 5.49
N PRO A 96 12.02 -8.95 5.75
CA PRO A 96 13.27 -8.53 5.09
C PRO A 96 13.26 -8.73 3.57
N ASP A 97 12.53 -9.75 3.07
CA ASP A 97 12.46 -10.07 1.64
C ASP A 97 11.28 -9.39 0.92
N ASP A 98 10.46 -8.63 1.64
CA ASP A 98 9.24 -8.02 1.10
C ASP A 98 9.55 -6.96 0.05
N THR A 99 8.68 -6.90 -0.96
CA THR A 99 8.69 -5.87 -2.00
C THR A 99 7.53 -4.92 -1.80
N TRP A 100 7.81 -3.63 -1.79
CA TRP A 100 6.85 -2.57 -1.52
C TRP A 100 6.55 -1.77 -2.77
N VAL A 101 5.26 -1.66 -3.08
CA VAL A 101 4.72 -0.75 -4.08
C VAL A 101 4.06 0.41 -3.36
N ILE A 102 4.58 1.62 -3.57
CA ILE A 102 4.15 2.84 -2.87
C ILE A 102 3.31 3.67 -3.83
N ASN A 103 2.00 3.72 -3.62
CA ASN A 103 1.11 4.58 -4.41
C ASN A 103 1.15 6.01 -3.87
N LEU A 104 1.76 6.93 -4.61
CA LEU A 104 1.92 8.33 -4.23
C LEU A 104 0.66 9.19 -4.41
N THR A 105 -0.42 8.63 -4.95
CA THR A 105 -1.61 9.40 -5.37
C THR A 105 -2.90 8.92 -4.72
N GLY A 106 -3.84 9.84 -4.57
CA GLY A 106 -5.07 9.65 -3.79
C GLY A 106 -4.95 10.28 -2.40
N GLY A 107 -6.06 10.38 -1.69
CA GLY A 107 -6.07 11.09 -0.42
C GLY A 107 -5.81 12.59 -0.55
N THR A 108 -5.56 13.22 0.59
CA THR A 108 -5.09 14.61 0.71
C THR A 108 -3.57 14.68 0.53
N THR A 109 -3.03 15.89 0.36
CA THR A 109 -1.57 16.12 0.35
C THR A 109 -0.90 15.63 1.64
N GLY A 110 -1.55 15.76 2.80
CA GLY A 110 -1.04 15.24 4.08
C GLY A 110 -0.86 13.72 4.06
N LEU A 111 -1.87 12.98 3.56
CA LEU A 111 -1.76 11.52 3.41
C LEU A 111 -0.67 11.14 2.41
N GLN A 112 -0.59 11.84 1.27
CA GLN A 112 0.46 11.59 0.26
C GLN A 112 1.87 11.81 0.83
N TYR A 113 2.04 12.86 1.64
CA TYR A 113 3.30 13.13 2.33
C TYR A 113 3.70 11.98 3.27
N ILE A 114 2.77 11.47 4.08
CA ILE A 114 3.03 10.32 4.97
C ILE A 114 3.45 9.10 4.16
N ILE A 115 2.75 8.83 3.05
CA ILE A 115 3.02 7.67 2.19
C ILE A 115 4.42 7.75 1.58
N GLN A 116 4.79 8.92 1.03
CA GLN A 116 6.12 9.15 0.47
C GLN A 116 7.19 8.94 1.55
N ARG A 117 7.04 9.61 2.71
CA ARG A 117 7.99 9.51 3.83
C ARG A 117 8.14 8.08 4.34
N THR A 118 7.05 7.32 4.39
CA THR A 118 7.08 5.90 4.79
C THR A 118 7.82 5.04 3.78
N GLY A 119 7.57 5.25 2.48
CA GLY A 119 8.32 4.60 1.41
C GLY A 119 9.82 4.89 1.48
N ASP A 120 10.19 6.15 1.75
CA ASP A 120 11.58 6.57 1.86
C ASP A 120 12.26 5.88 3.04
N GLN A 121 11.55 5.75 4.17
CA GLN A 121 12.06 5.05 5.35
C GLN A 121 12.26 3.56 5.09
N LEU A 122 11.30 2.87 4.46
CA LEU A 122 11.45 1.47 4.03
C LEU A 122 12.67 1.28 3.11
N ARG A 123 12.83 2.17 2.12
CA ARG A 123 13.96 2.13 1.19
C ARG A 123 15.30 2.31 1.93
N SER A 124 15.37 3.25 2.87
CA SER A 124 16.57 3.48 3.68
C SER A 124 16.96 2.30 4.58
N GLN A 125 16.01 1.43 4.92
CA GLN A 125 16.24 0.20 5.67
C GLN A 125 16.57 -1.01 4.78
N GLY A 126 16.67 -0.80 3.45
CA GLY A 126 17.10 -1.82 2.50
C GLY A 126 15.96 -2.62 1.87
N HIS A 127 14.69 -2.29 2.11
CA HIS A 127 13.57 -2.94 1.44
C HIS A 127 13.55 -2.61 -0.06
N LYS A 128 13.00 -3.54 -0.86
CA LYS A 128 12.78 -3.33 -2.30
C LYS A 128 11.56 -2.43 -2.48
N VAL A 129 11.77 -1.15 -2.79
CA VAL A 129 10.70 -0.15 -2.92
C VAL A 129 10.55 0.34 -4.37
N ARG A 130 9.31 0.31 -4.88
CA ARG A 130 8.88 0.87 -6.16
C ARG A 130 7.81 1.93 -5.93
N TYR A 131 8.03 3.14 -6.43
CA TYR A 131 7.03 4.21 -6.36
C TYR A 131 6.17 4.20 -7.61
N VAL A 132 4.87 4.39 -7.43
CA VAL A 132 3.89 4.47 -8.51
C VAL A 132 2.92 5.61 -8.25
N ALA A 133 2.33 6.12 -9.32
CA ALA A 133 1.19 7.01 -9.29
C ALA A 133 0.02 6.34 -10.02
N MET A 134 -1.15 6.32 -9.38
CA MET A 134 -2.41 5.97 -10.01
C MET A 134 -3.00 7.21 -10.67
N VAL A 135 -3.36 7.09 -11.93
CA VAL A 135 -3.93 8.20 -12.71
C VAL A 135 -5.27 7.78 -13.27
N ASP A 136 -6.29 8.59 -13.02
CA ASP A 136 -7.57 8.49 -13.71
C ASP A 136 -7.72 9.72 -14.61
N ARG A 137 -7.64 9.51 -15.92
CA ARG A 137 -7.73 10.59 -16.93
C ARG A 137 -9.15 11.03 -17.23
N ARG A 138 -10.16 10.31 -16.72
CA ARG A 138 -11.56 10.61 -16.99
C ARG A 138 -11.93 11.94 -16.33
N PRO A 139 -12.94 12.66 -16.84
CA PRO A 139 -13.45 13.86 -16.18
C PRO A 139 -13.83 13.59 -14.71
N VAL A 140 -13.61 14.57 -13.83
CA VAL A 140 -13.87 14.45 -12.38
C VAL A 140 -15.30 14.01 -12.08
N LEU A 141 -16.28 14.47 -12.86
CA LEU A 141 -17.68 14.07 -12.69
C LEU A 141 -17.86 12.56 -12.97
N GLU A 142 -17.26 12.06 -14.05
CA GLU A 142 -17.30 10.64 -14.41
C GLU A 142 -16.61 9.78 -13.36
N GLN A 143 -15.48 10.23 -12.81
CA GLN A 143 -14.79 9.53 -11.71
C GLN A 143 -15.67 9.42 -10.46
N LYS A 144 -16.52 10.41 -10.19
CA LYS A 144 -17.44 10.39 -9.04
C LYS A 144 -18.63 9.47 -9.27
N GLU A 145 -19.21 9.52 -10.46
CA GLU A 145 -20.39 8.72 -10.83
C GLU A 145 -20.02 7.24 -11.03
N ASN A 146 -18.84 6.97 -11.58
CA ASN A 146 -18.35 5.63 -11.90
C ASN A 146 -16.94 5.42 -11.33
N PRO A 147 -16.79 5.35 -9.99
CA PRO A 147 -15.47 5.36 -9.35
C PRO A 147 -14.71 4.03 -9.48
N TYR A 148 -15.40 2.92 -9.72
CA TYR A 148 -14.81 1.58 -9.83
C TYR A 148 -14.45 1.23 -11.27
N MET A 149 -13.73 2.13 -11.94
CA MET A 149 -13.11 1.85 -13.23
C MET A 149 -11.60 1.90 -13.06
N VAL A 150 -10.91 0.99 -13.74
CA VAL A 150 -9.46 0.85 -13.64
C VAL A 150 -8.80 2.01 -14.37
N GLY A 151 -8.00 2.79 -13.66
CA GLY A 151 -7.14 3.83 -14.21
C GLY A 151 -5.81 3.29 -14.73
N GLU A 152 -4.79 4.15 -14.71
CA GLU A 152 -3.43 3.86 -15.16
C GLU A 152 -2.46 3.77 -13.98
N LEU A 153 -1.46 2.89 -14.09
CA LEU A 153 -0.31 2.83 -13.19
C LEU A 153 0.91 3.43 -13.91
N VAL A 154 1.50 4.46 -13.31
CA VAL A 154 2.73 5.11 -13.78
C VAL A 154 3.85 4.86 -12.77
N TYR A 155 5.00 4.37 -13.22
CA TYR A 155 6.19 4.26 -12.36
C TYR A 155 6.83 5.63 -12.15
N VAL A 156 7.24 5.92 -10.91
CA VAL A 156 7.91 7.17 -10.54
C VAL A 156 9.36 6.85 -10.20
N GLU A 157 10.30 7.54 -10.87
CA GLU A 157 11.76 7.38 -10.69
C GLU A 157 12.30 8.21 -9.52
#